data_AF-A0A9X5CHV1-F1
#
_entry.id   AF-A0A9X5CHV1-F1
#
_cell.length_a   1.000
_cell.length_b   1.000
_cell.length_c   1.000
_cell.angle_alpha   90.00
_cell.angle_beta   90.00
_cell.angle_gamma   90.00
#
_symmetry.space_group_name_H-M   'P 1'
#
loop_
_entity.id
_entity.type
_entity.pdbx_description
1 polymer ?
#
loop_
_entity_poly.entity_id
_entity_poly.type
_entity_poly.pdbx_seq_one_letter_code
_entity_poly.pdbx_strand_id
1 'polypeptide(L)'
;MPQTFDALAVRAWCGLALDALGRAREEIDAINVYPVADGDTGTNLYLTLESAATAVEAVFAGHEAGGGGNPGRPTLADAVRAMAHGALIGARGNSGTILAQLLRGMAQ
;
A
#
# COMPACT_ATOMS: atom_id res chain seq x y z
N MET A 1 -13.12 -22.59 4.16
CA MET A 1 -11.86 -22.72 3.39
C MET A 1 -10.82 -21.88 4.11
N PRO A 2 -9.59 -22.37 4.32
CA PRO A 2 -8.56 -21.52 4.90
C PRO A 2 -8.33 -20.32 3.97
N GLN A 3 -8.31 -19.11 4.53
CA GLN A 3 -7.93 -17.93 3.76
C GLN A 3 -6.43 -18.01 3.52
N THR A 4 -6.03 -18.34 2.29
CA THR A 4 -4.62 -18.38 1.90
C THR A 4 -4.10 -16.96 1.76
N PHE A 5 -3.02 -16.63 2.46
CA PHE A 5 -2.32 -15.36 2.27
C PHE A 5 -1.40 -15.48 1.05
N ASP A 6 -1.87 -14.99 -0.10
CA ASP A 6 -1.18 -15.04 -1.38
C ASP A 6 -1.11 -13.64 -2.05
N ALA A 7 -0.54 -13.58 -3.26
CA ALA A 7 -0.42 -12.31 -3.99
C ALA A 7 -1.77 -11.63 -4.25
N LEU A 8 -2.84 -12.40 -4.47
CA LEU A 8 -4.19 -11.85 -4.67
C LEU A 8 -4.74 -11.27 -3.37
N ALA A 9 -4.47 -11.91 -2.23
CA ALA A 9 -4.82 -11.38 -0.94
C ALA A 9 -4.14 -10.02 -0.69
N VAL A 10 -2.86 -9.86 -1.06
CA VAL A 10 -2.15 -8.57 -0.94
C VAL A 10 -2.76 -7.51 -1.86
N ARG A 11 -3.04 -7.85 -3.12
CA ARG A 11 -3.70 -6.95 -4.09
C ARG A 11 -5.06 -6.49 -3.59
N ALA A 12 -5.89 -7.43 -3.14
CA ALA A 12 -7.22 -7.14 -2.60
C ALA A 12 -7.13 -6.29 -1.32
N TRP A 13 -6.19 -6.61 -0.42
CA TRP A 13 -5.96 -5.81 0.79
C TRP A 13 -5.56 -4.37 0.45
N CYS A 14 -4.66 -4.16 -0.51
CA CYS A 14 -4.27 -2.81 -0.93
C CYS A 14 -5.47 -2.01 -1.43
N GLY A 15 -6.31 -2.61 -2.29
CA GLY A 15 -7.53 -1.96 -2.79
C GLY A 15 -8.53 -1.63 -1.68
N LEU A 16 -8.84 -2.60 -0.82
CA LEU A 16 -9.78 -2.41 0.29
C LEU A 16 -9.28 -1.38 1.32
N ALA A 17 -7.98 -1.39 1.61
CA ALA A 17 -7.38 -0.44 2.53
C ALA A 17 -7.31 0.97 1.92
N LEU A 18 -7.07 1.09 0.60
CA LEU A 18 -7.12 2.38 -0.10
C LEU A 18 -8.53 2.98 -0.05
N ASP A 19 -9.54 2.16 -0.33
CA ASP A 19 -10.95 2.56 -0.23
C ASP A 19 -11.32 2.98 1.20
N ALA A 20 -10.84 2.24 2.21
CA ALA A 20 -11.08 2.55 3.61
C ALA A 20 -10.42 3.86 4.04
N LEU A 21 -9.15 4.08 3.67
CA LEU A 21 -8.45 5.34 3.93
C LEU A 21 -9.10 6.50 3.18
N GLY A 22 -9.58 6.29 1.96
CA GLY A 22 -10.30 7.32 1.20
C GLY A 22 -11.55 7.80 1.93
N ARG A 23 -12.33 6.88 2.52
CA ARG A 23 -13.52 7.23 3.31
C ARG A 23 -13.20 7.84 4.67
N ALA A 24 -12.13 7.41 5.32
CA ALA A 24 -11.75 7.87 6.66
C ALA A 24 -10.82 9.09 6.65
N ARG A 25 -10.36 9.55 5.48
CA ARG A 25 -9.33 10.58 5.30
C ARG A 25 -9.61 11.83 6.13
N GLU A 26 -10.78 12.43 5.93
CA GLU A 26 -11.17 13.68 6.60
C GLU A 26 -11.32 13.51 8.12
N GLU A 27 -11.85 12.36 8.56
CA GLU A 27 -11.97 12.03 9.98
C GLU A 27 -10.59 11.89 10.63
N ILE A 28 -9.65 11.21 9.97
CA ILE A 28 -8.27 11.05 10.45
C ILE A 28 -7.54 12.39 10.46
N ASP A 29 -7.69 13.20 9.41
CA ASP A 29 -7.13 14.56 9.33
C ASP A 29 -7.63 15.43 10.50
N ALA A 30 -8.88 15.26 10.94
CA ALA A 30 -9.47 15.98 12.07
C ALA A 30 -9.01 15.51 13.46
N ILE A 31 -8.46 14.30 13.60
CA ILE A 31 -7.93 13.79 14.88
C ILE A 31 -6.61 14.48 15.25
N ASN A 32 -5.84 14.95 14.27
CA ASN A 32 -4.50 15.48 14.50
C ASN A 32 -4.54 16.91 15.06
N VAL A 33 -4.73 17.05 16.37
CA VAL A 33 -4.95 18.34 17.06
C VAL A 33 -3.80 18.81 17.98
N TYR A 34 -2.60 18.19 17.96
CA TYR A 34 -1.52 18.59 18.88
C TYR A 34 -0.08 18.46 18.30
N PRO A 35 0.84 19.43 18.51
CA PRO A 35 0.63 20.79 19.05
C PRO A 35 0.18 21.80 17.97
N VAL A 36 0.29 21.45 16.69
CA VAL A 36 -0.22 22.22 15.54
C VAL A 36 -0.92 21.23 14.61
N ALA A 37 -2.19 21.47 14.29
CA ALA A 37 -2.94 20.65 13.36
C ALA A 37 -2.49 20.96 11.93
N ASP A 38 -1.58 20.16 11.40
CA ASP A 38 -1.22 20.12 9.99
C ASP A 38 -2.33 19.49 9.13
N GLY A 39 -3.29 18.78 9.76
CA GLY A 39 -4.56 18.38 9.14
C GLY A 39 -4.39 17.49 7.91
N ASP A 40 -3.28 16.76 7.82
CA ASP A 40 -2.86 16.03 6.63
C ASP A 40 -2.52 14.55 6.91
N THR A 41 -2.75 14.03 8.12
CA THR A 41 -2.40 12.65 8.48
C THR A 41 -3.15 11.62 7.63
N GLY A 42 -4.47 11.71 7.54
CA GLY A 42 -5.29 10.86 6.68
C GLY A 42 -4.93 11.04 5.20
N THR A 43 -4.69 12.28 4.77
CA THR A 43 -4.21 12.59 3.41
C THR A 43 -2.89 11.88 3.10
N ASN A 44 -1.93 11.96 4.02
CA ASN A 44 -0.59 11.38 3.89
C ASN A 44 -0.65 9.84 3.84
N LEU A 45 -1.48 9.23 4.69
CA LEU A 45 -1.71 7.78 4.68
C LEU A 45 -2.35 7.32 3.37
N TYR A 46 -3.39 8.02 2.90
CA TYR A 46 -4.08 7.69 1.65
C TYR A 46 -3.12 7.72 0.46
N LEU A 47 -2.37 8.81 0.27
CA LEU A 47 -1.44 8.96 -0.86
C LEU A 47 -0.28 7.95 -0.80
N THR A 48 0.19 7.62 0.40
CA THR A 48 1.23 6.59 0.58
C THR A 48 0.69 5.21 0.17
N LEU A 49 -0.53 4.86 0.59
CA LEU A 49 -1.13 3.58 0.24
C LEU A 49 -1.55 3.52 -1.23
N GLU A 50 -1.96 4.63 -1.83
CA GLU A 50 -2.24 4.74 -3.27
C GLU A 50 -1.00 4.39 -4.10
N SER A 51 0.17 4.88 -3.69
CA SER A 51 1.44 4.53 -4.33
C SER A 51 1.79 3.05 -4.15
N ALA A 52 1.55 2.49 -2.97
CA ALA A 52 1.72 1.05 -2.71
C ALA A 52 0.80 0.19 -3.58
N ALA A 53 -0.49 0.53 -3.67
CA ALA A 53 -1.47 -0.17 -4.50
C ALA A 53 -1.10 -0.09 -5.97
N THR A 54 -0.68 1.08 -6.46
CA THR A 54 -0.21 1.27 -7.84
C THR A 54 0.99 0.38 -8.17
N ALA A 55 1.95 0.26 -7.25
CA ALA A 55 3.10 -0.61 -7.44
C ALA A 55 2.72 -2.09 -7.49
N VAL A 56 1.76 -2.53 -6.66
CA VAL A 56 1.23 -3.90 -6.71
C VAL A 56 0.55 -4.15 -8.06
N GLU A 57 -0.34 -3.26 -8.51
CA GLU A 57 -1.02 -3.38 -9.80
C GLU A 57 -0.03 -3.47 -10.97
N ALA A 58 1.05 -2.68 -10.94
CA ALA A 58 2.10 -2.72 -11.97
C ALA A 58 2.79 -4.09 -12.07
N VAL A 59 3.03 -4.76 -10.93
CA VAL A 59 3.60 -6.12 -10.92
C VAL A 59 2.62 -7.14 -11.50
N PHE A 60 1.33 -7.04 -11.18
CA PHE A 60 0.30 -7.90 -11.78
C PHE A 60 0.23 -7.71 -13.31
N ALA A 61 0.19 -6.47 -13.78
CA ALA A 61 0.15 -6.15 -15.21
C ALA A 61 1.39 -6.67 -15.96
N GLY A 62 2.58 -6.55 -15.37
CA GLY A 62 3.82 -7.05 -15.98
C GLY A 62 3.85 -8.58 -16.16
N HIS A 63 3.25 -9.31 -15.22
CA HIS A 63 3.08 -10.77 -15.30
C HIS A 63 2.03 -11.19 -16.33
N GLU A 64 0.92 -10.45 -16.44
CA GLU A 64 -0.11 -10.68 -17.48
C GLU A 64 0.42 -10.43 -18.90
N ALA A 65 1.29 -9.43 -19.07
CA ALA A 65 1.91 -9.10 -20.34
C ALA A 65 3.06 -10.05 -20.76
N GLY A 66 3.43 -11.02 -19.90
CA GLY A 66 4.52 -11.98 -20.18
C GLY A 66 5.93 -11.38 -20.19
N GLY A 67 6.13 -10.21 -19.58
CA GLY A 67 7.36 -9.41 -19.70
C GLY A 67 8.55 -9.89 -18.87
N GLY A 68 8.33 -10.77 -17.89
CA GLY A 68 9.40 -11.42 -17.13
C GLY A 68 9.35 -12.92 -17.40
N GLY A 69 10.49 -13.58 -17.64
CA GLY A 69 10.61 -14.97 -18.11
C GLY A 69 10.03 -16.08 -17.22
N ASN A 70 9.06 -15.78 -16.36
CA ASN A 70 8.28 -16.71 -15.56
C ASN A 70 6.77 -16.58 -15.93
N PRO A 71 6.24 -17.45 -16.81
CA PRO A 71 4.82 -17.43 -17.17
C PRO A 71 3.97 -17.79 -15.95
N GLY A 72 3.18 -16.83 -15.44
CA GLY A 72 2.30 -17.05 -14.28
C GLY A 72 1.97 -15.78 -13.51
N ARG A 73 1.16 -15.91 -12.45
CA ARG A 73 0.81 -14.81 -11.53
C ARG A 73 2.01 -14.42 -10.66
N PRO A 74 2.06 -13.18 -10.14
CA PRO A 74 3.07 -12.77 -9.17
C PRO A 74 3.08 -13.69 -7.94
N THR A 75 4.25 -13.92 -7.35
CA THR A 75 4.33 -14.63 -6.07
C THR A 75 3.89 -13.71 -4.93
N LEU A 76 3.57 -14.27 -3.75
CA LEU A 76 3.32 -13.47 -2.55
C LEU A 76 4.47 -12.50 -2.28
N ALA A 77 5.72 -12.99 -2.40
CA ALA A 77 6.90 -12.19 -2.15
C ALA A 77 7.05 -11.02 -3.14
N ASP A 78 6.66 -11.21 -4.41
CA ASP A 78 6.66 -10.13 -5.40
C ASP A 78 5.63 -9.05 -5.05
N ALA A 79 4.42 -9.45 -4.68
CA ALA A 79 3.36 -8.52 -4.30
C ALA A 79 3.69 -7.75 -3.01
N VAL A 80 4.20 -8.43 -1.97
CA VAL A 80 4.58 -7.79 -0.69
C VAL A 80 5.77 -6.84 -0.89
N ARG A 81 6.78 -7.23 -1.69
CA ARG A 81 7.90 -6.34 -2.03
C ARG A 81 7.44 -5.12 -2.82
N ALA A 82 6.53 -5.29 -3.78
CA ALA A 82 5.98 -4.19 -4.56
C ALA A 82 5.19 -3.22 -3.67
N MET A 83 4.34 -3.74 -2.78
CA MET A 83 3.60 -2.94 -1.79
C MET A 83 4.54 -2.12 -0.92
N ALA A 84 5.56 -2.76 -0.31
CA ALA A 84 6.54 -2.08 0.52
C ALA A 84 7.34 -1.04 -0.27
N HIS A 85 7.78 -1.38 -1.49
CA HIS A 85 8.54 -0.46 -2.33
C HIS A 85 7.71 0.76 -2.75
N GLY A 86 6.48 0.56 -3.23
CA GLY A 86 5.57 1.64 -3.58
C GLY A 86 5.28 2.55 -2.39
N ALA A 87 5.02 1.99 -1.21
CA ALA A 87 4.84 2.78 0.01
C ALA A 87 6.08 3.63 0.35
N LEU A 88 7.29 3.06 0.23
CA LEU A 88 8.54 3.78 0.51
C LEU A 88 8.79 4.93 -0.47
N ILE A 89 8.54 4.71 -1.76
CA ILE A 89 8.74 5.75 -2.79
C ILE A 89 7.65 6.82 -2.71
N GLY A 90 6.42 6.43 -2.38
CA GLY A 90 5.26 7.32 -2.31
C GLY A 90 5.01 7.96 -0.95
N ALA A 91 5.84 7.67 0.07
CA ALA A 91 5.63 8.12 1.44
C ALA A 91 5.45 9.65 1.52
N ARG A 92 4.37 10.09 2.18
CA ARG A 92 4.06 11.50 2.42
C ARG A 92 4.08 11.82 3.91
N GLY A 93 4.83 12.86 4.29
CA GLY A 93 4.95 13.30 5.67
C GLY A 93 5.45 12.22 6.64
N ASN A 94 5.27 12.48 7.93
CA ASN A 94 5.69 11.55 8.98
C ASN A 94 4.81 10.30 9.02
N SER A 95 3.49 10.48 8.92
CA SER A 95 2.51 9.39 8.97
C SER A 95 2.69 8.40 7.82
N GLY A 96 2.92 8.90 6.60
CA GLY A 96 3.24 8.05 5.44
C GLY A 96 4.60 7.34 5.59
N THR A 97 5.61 8.01 6.13
CA THR A 97 6.92 7.39 6.39
C THR A 97 6.80 6.22 7.38
N ILE A 98 6.05 6.40 8.47
CA ILE A 98 5.80 5.34 9.47
C ILE A 98 5.08 4.15 8.82
N LEU A 99 4.01 4.41 8.05
CA LEU A 99 3.29 3.37 7.32
C LEU A 99 4.23 2.61 6.37
N ALA A 100 5.06 3.33 5.61
CA ALA A 100 6.00 2.72 4.68
C ALA A 100 7.04 1.83 5.38
N GLN A 101 7.54 2.25 6.55
CA GLN A 101 8.45 1.41 7.34
C GLN A 101 7.75 0.17 7.92
N LEU A 102 6.49 0.28 8.34
CA LEU A 102 5.70 -0.86 8.78
C LEU A 102 5.53 -1.89 7.66
N LEU A 103 5.14 -1.44 6.45
CA LEU A 103 4.98 -2.31 5.29
C LEU A 103 6.32 -2.92 4.83
N ARG A 104 7.42 -2.16 4.93
CA ARG A 104 8.78 -2.67 4.70
C ARG A 104 9.18 -3.75 5.72
N GLY A 105 8.75 -3.63 6.98
CA GLY A 105 8.96 -4.66 8.00
C GLY A 105 8.22 -5.96 7.69
N MET A 106 7.00 -5.87 7.16
CA MET A 106 6.22 -7.03 6.72
C MET A 106 6.81 -7.75 5.49
N ALA A 107 7.68 -7.07 4.73
CA ALA A 107 8.29 -7.59 3.52
C ALA A 107 9.65 -8.31 3.73
N GLN A 108 10.13 -8.38 4.97
CA GLN A 108 11.35 -9.07 5.38
C GLN A 108 11.04 -10.48 5.89
#